data_AF-A0A3B8U3Z7-F1
#
_entry.id   AF-A0A3B8U3Z7-F1
#
_cell.length_a   1.000
_cell.length_b   1.000
_cell.length_c   1.000
_cell.angle_alpha   90.00
_cell.angle_beta   90.00
_cell.angle_gamma   90.00
#
_symmetry.space_group_name_H-M   'P 1'
#
loop_
_entity.id
_entity.type
_entity.pdbx_description
1 polymer ?
#
loop_
_entity_poly.entity_id
_entity_poly.type
_entity_poly.pdbx_seq_one_letter_code
_entity_poly.pdbx_strand_id
1 'polypeptide(L)'
;MQLTDIARILLLILLIVCAVGVNFGKSLLQAVIIFMSYSSIMCILWVLLESPDLAITEAAVGAGVSSVLFMLTLRRIHTEDLRIEALEQDDAGDKEPGTEER
;
A
#
# COMPACT_ATOMS: atom_id res chain seq x y z
N MET A 1 26.77 -17.01 -19.81
CA MET A 1 25.55 -16.45 -19.21
C MET A 1 25.76 -14.96 -19.11
N GLN A 2 24.97 -14.16 -19.82
CA GLN A 2 25.16 -12.72 -19.81
C GLN A 2 24.74 -12.17 -18.44
N LEU A 3 25.39 -11.10 -17.97
CA LEU A 3 25.11 -10.46 -16.68
C LEU A 3 23.62 -10.04 -16.55
N THR A 4 22.99 -9.73 -17.68
CA THR A 4 21.57 -9.43 -17.84
C THR A 4 20.65 -10.60 -17.48
N ASP A 5 21.01 -11.85 -17.86
CA ASP A 5 20.23 -13.04 -17.51
C ASP A 5 20.21 -13.27 -16.00
N ILE A 6 21.36 -13.06 -15.35
CA ILE A 6 21.51 -13.19 -13.90
C ILE A 6 20.66 -12.14 -13.19
N ALA A 7 20.68 -10.89 -13.67
CA ALA A 7 19.88 -9.82 -13.11
C ALA A 7 18.37 -10.07 -13.25
N ARG A 8 17.91 -10.62 -14.39
CA ARG A 8 16.50 -11.01 -14.60
C ARG A 8 16.05 -12.07 -13.60
N ILE A 9 16.84 -13.12 -13.41
CA ILE A 9 16.54 -14.20 -12.45
C ILE A 9 16.54 -13.66 -11.02
N LEU A 10 17.51 -12.81 -10.66
CA LEU A 10 17.63 -12.21 -9.33
C LEU A 10 16.45 -11.28 -9.02
N LEU A 11 16.01 -10.47 -9.99
CA LEU A 11 14.83 -9.63 -9.88
C LEU A 11 13.53 -10.44 -9.74
N LEU A 12 13.37 -11.53 -10.49
CA LEU A 12 12.22 -12.44 -10.34
C LEU A 12 12.16 -13.08 -8.94
N ILE A 13 13.31 -13.49 -8.40
CA ILE A 13 13.40 -14.03 -7.04
C ILE A 13 13.05 -12.95 -6.01
N LEU A 14 13.60 -11.74 -6.16
CA LEU A 14 13.29 -10.59 -5.30
C LEU A 14 11.79 -10.26 -5.32
N LEU A 15 11.16 -10.41 -6.48
CA LEU A 15 9.74 -10.17 -6.68
C LEU A 15 8.87 -11.13 -5.86
N ILE A 16 9.22 -12.42 -5.90
CA ILE A 16 8.56 -13.47 -5.11
C ILE A 16 8.76 -13.19 -3.62
N VAL A 17 9.95 -12.78 -3.20
CA VAL A 17 10.23 -12.42 -1.80
C VAL A 17 9.39 -11.20 -1.36
N CYS A 18 9.27 -10.17 -2.20
CA CYS A 18 8.41 -9.01 -1.93
C CYS A 18 6.93 -9.41 -1.82
N ALA A 19 6.45 -10.28 -2.71
CA ALA A 19 5.06 -10.76 -2.69
C ALA A 19 4.74 -11.56 -1.41
N VAL A 20 5.67 -12.40 -0.96
CA VAL A 20 5.53 -13.12 0.32
C VAL A 20 5.62 -12.15 1.50
N GLY A 21 6.47 -11.13 1.42
CA GLY A 21 6.61 -10.08 2.43
C GLY A 21 5.34 -9.24 2.62
N VAL A 22 4.58 -8.96 1.56
CA VAL A 22 3.26 -8.30 1.64
C VAL A 22 2.32 -9.04 2.58
N ASN A 23 2.34 -10.38 2.57
CA ASN A 23 1.39 -11.19 3.33
C ASN A 23 1.64 -11.16 4.85
N PHE A 24 2.82 -10.69 5.29
CA PHE A 24 3.12 -10.48 6.70
C PHE A 24 2.62 -9.12 7.24
N GLY A 25 2.08 -8.26 6.38
CA GLY A 25 1.63 -6.92 6.76
C GLY A 25 0.32 -6.94 7.55
N LYS A 26 0.39 -6.69 8.87
CA LYS A 26 -0.81 -6.58 9.75
C LYS A 26 -1.56 -5.26 9.61
N SER A 27 -1.02 -4.28 8.89
CA SER A 27 -1.62 -2.96 8.68
C SER A 27 -1.69 -2.61 7.19
N LEU A 28 -2.79 -1.99 6.76
CA LEU A 28 -2.96 -1.54 5.37
C LEU A 28 -1.81 -0.64 4.90
N LEU A 29 -1.25 0.17 5.80
CA LEU A 29 -0.07 1.00 5.54
C LEU A 29 1.15 0.17 5.09
N GLN A 30 1.40 -0.94 5.76
CA GLN A 30 2.54 -1.79 5.46
C GLN A 30 2.38 -2.48 4.10
N ALA A 31 1.18 -2.95 3.78
CA ALA A 31 0.87 -3.52 2.45
C ALA A 31 1.09 -2.50 1.32
N VAL A 32 0.66 -1.24 1.52
CA VAL A 32 0.85 -0.16 0.54
C VAL A 32 2.32 0.17 0.31
N ILE A 33 3.12 0.27 1.38
CA ILE A 33 4.55 0.57 1.27
C ILE A 33 5.30 -0.55 0.53
N ILE A 34 4.97 -1.81 0.81
CA ILE A 34 5.59 -2.95 0.10
C ILE A 34 5.13 -2.98 -1.37
N PHE A 35 3.88 -2.61 -1.67
CA PHE A 35 3.41 -2.48 -3.04
C PHE A 35 4.16 -1.39 -3.84
N MET A 36 4.42 -0.22 -3.22
CA MET A 36 5.20 0.84 -3.87
C MET A 36 6.63 0.41 -4.20
N SER A 37 7.26 -0.36 -3.31
CA SER A 37 8.61 -0.88 -3.53
C SER A 37 8.63 -2.00 -4.58
N TYR A 38 7.64 -2.89 -4.59
CA TYR A 38 7.43 -3.88 -5.65
C TYR A 38 7.31 -3.21 -7.03
N SER A 39 6.50 -2.15 -7.14
CA SER A 39 6.30 -1.44 -8.41
C SER A 39 7.58 -0.77 -8.92
N SER A 40 8.41 -0.24 -8.02
CA SER A 40 9.73 0.33 -8.38
C SER A 40 10.70 -0.73 -8.88
N ILE A 41 10.69 -1.91 -8.26
CA ILE A 41 11.51 -3.06 -8.69
C ILE A 41 11.08 -3.55 -10.07
N MET A 42 9.76 -3.60 -10.33
CA MET A 42 9.24 -3.94 -11.66
C MET A 42 9.69 -2.93 -12.72
N CYS A 43 9.61 -1.62 -12.44
CA CYS A 43 10.08 -0.60 -13.37
C CYS A 43 11.56 -0.81 -13.78
N ILE A 44 12.40 -1.18 -12.83
CA ILE A 44 13.82 -1.51 -13.09
C ILE A 44 13.92 -2.77 -13.97
N LEU A 45 13.08 -3.79 -13.75
CA LEU A 45 13.00 -4.99 -14.59
C LEU A 45 12.76 -4.65 -16.07
N TRP A 46 11.82 -3.76 -16.37
CA TRP A 46 11.51 -3.37 -17.75
C TRP A 46 12.67 -2.67 -18.47
N VAL A 47 13.46 -1.87 -17.74
CA VAL A 47 14.69 -1.26 -18.27
C VAL A 47 15.72 -2.34 -18.62
N LEU A 48 15.85 -3.39 -17.79
CA LEU A 48 16.75 -4.52 -18.07
C LEU A 48 16.23 -5.47 -19.17
N LEU A 49 14.94 -5.41 -19.49
CA LEU A 49 14.30 -6.16 -20.57
C LEU A 49 14.47 -5.49 -21.95
N GLU A 50 15.25 -4.41 -22.05
CA GLU A 50 15.41 -3.59 -23.27
C GLU A 50 14.08 -3.02 -23.79
N SER A 51 13.09 -2.81 -22.90
CA SER A 51 11.81 -2.16 -23.24
C SER A 51 11.68 -0.81 -22.51
N PRO A 52 12.33 0.25 -23.03
CA PRO A 52 12.33 1.56 -22.39
C PRO A 52 10.94 2.22 -22.39
N ASP A 53 10.09 1.95 -23.39
CA ASP A 53 8.73 2.51 -23.48
C ASP A 53 7.83 2.01 -22.34
N LEU A 54 7.93 0.73 -22.01
CA LEU A 54 7.16 0.10 -20.93
C LEU A 54 7.70 0.54 -19.57
N ALA A 55 9.01 0.70 -19.41
CA ALA A 55 9.60 1.22 -18.18
C ALA A 55 9.11 2.64 -17.85
N ILE A 56 9.02 3.54 -18.83
CA ILE A 56 8.57 4.92 -18.60
C ILE A 56 7.10 4.96 -18.16
N THR A 57 6.25 4.18 -18.81
CA THR A 57 4.82 4.12 -18.47
C THR A 57 4.59 3.48 -17.10
N GLU A 58 5.37 2.45 -16.76
CA GLU A 58 5.29 1.80 -15.46
C GLU A 58 5.84 2.68 -14.32
N ALA A 59 6.87 3.48 -14.58
CA ALA A 59 7.34 4.49 -13.62
C ALA A 59 6.23 5.52 -13.31
N ALA A 60 5.53 6.00 -14.34
CA ALA A 60 4.47 7.00 -14.21
C ALA A 60 3.25 6.44 -13.45
N VAL A 61 2.82 5.21 -13.77
CA VAL A 61 1.67 4.57 -13.12
C VAL A 61 2.03 4.03 -11.73
N GLY A 62 3.22 3.48 -11.57
CA GLY A 62 3.72 2.87 -10.34
C GLY A 62 4.05 3.88 -9.26
N ALA A 63 4.98 4.79 -9.53
CA ALA A 63 5.39 5.80 -8.57
C ALA A 63 4.43 7.00 -8.51
N GLY A 64 3.79 7.35 -9.64
CA GLY A 64 2.89 8.49 -9.73
C GLY A 64 1.46 8.16 -9.29
N VAL A 65 0.70 7.52 -10.19
CA VAL A 65 -0.76 7.36 -10.00
C VAL A 65 -1.10 6.43 -8.84
N SER A 66 -0.49 5.24 -8.78
CA SER A 66 -0.79 4.24 -7.75
C SER A 66 -0.48 4.77 -6.36
N SER A 67 0.65 5.47 -6.17
CA SER A 67 1.03 6.03 -4.87
C SER A 67 0.01 7.04 -4.34
N VAL A 68 -0.46 7.95 -5.21
CA VAL A 68 -1.47 8.94 -4.86
C VAL A 68 -2.80 8.27 -4.53
N LEU A 69 -3.24 7.30 -5.35
CA LEU A 69 -4.50 6.59 -5.14
C LEU A 69 -4.50 5.82 -3.80
N PHE A 70 -3.41 5.14 -3.48
CA PHE A 70 -3.25 4.42 -2.22
C PHE A 70 -3.21 5.37 -1.02
N MET A 71 -2.51 6.51 -1.10
CA MET A 71 -2.53 7.52 -0.05
C MET A 71 -3.94 8.08 0.20
N LEU A 72 -4.69 8.38 -0.86
CA LEU A 72 -6.07 8.86 -0.74
C LEU A 72 -6.98 7.81 -0.09
N THR A 73 -6.83 6.55 -0.50
CA THR A 73 -7.59 5.42 0.06
C THR A 73 -7.28 5.23 1.54
N LEU A 74 -6.00 5.24 1.93
CA LEU A 74 -5.58 5.16 3.33
C LEU A 74 -6.12 6.32 4.17
N ARG A 75 -6.04 7.55 3.65
CA ARG A 75 -6.57 8.73 4.35
C ARG A 75 -8.08 8.62 4.55
N ARG A 76 -8.81 8.10 3.56
CA ARG A 76 -10.25 7.83 3.68
C ARG A 76 -10.54 6.82 4.79
N ILE A 77 -9.87 5.67 4.79
CA ILE A 77 -10.10 4.62 5.79
C ILE A 77 -9.80 5.15 7.20
N HIS A 78 -8.68 5.84 7.38
CA HIS A 78 -8.34 6.43 8.68
C HIS A 78 -9.33 7.51 9.15
N THR A 79 -9.89 8.29 8.21
CA THR A 79 -10.90 9.31 8.54
C THR A 79 -12.23 8.67 8.94
N GLU A 80 -12.63 7.59 8.27
CA GLU A 80 -13.86 6.87 8.59
C GLU A 80 -13.74 6.15 9.93
N ASP A 81 -12.58 5.56 10.26
CA ASP A 81 -12.30 4.96 11.57
C ASP A 81 -12.45 5.99 12.71
N LEU A 82 -11.83 7.18 12.58
CA LEU A 82 -11.98 8.27 13.56
C LEU A 82 -13.43 8.76 13.70
N ARG A 83 -14.17 8.74 12.60
CA ARG A 83 -15.56 9.23 12.56
C ARG A 83 -16.50 8.25 13.25
N ILE A 84 -16.23 6.95 13.19
CA ILE A 84 -16.96 5.92 13.93
C ILE A 84 -16.70 6.08 15.44
N GLU A 85 -15.45 6.29 15.87
CA GLU A 85 -15.11 6.52 17.29
C GLU A 85 -15.79 7.77 17.87
N ALA A 86 -15.90 8.85 17.09
CA ALA A 86 -16.59 10.07 17.51
C ALA A 86 -18.11 9.89 17.68
N LEU A 87 -18.73 9.04 16.86
CA LEU A 87 -20.16 8.71 16.97
C LEU A 87 -20.44 7.82 18.20
N GLU A 88 -19.52 6.92 18.54
CA GLU A 88 -19.62 6.12 19.78
C GLU A 88 -19.49 6.99 21.04
N GLN A 89 -18.69 8.05 21.01
CA GLN A 89 -18.56 8.99 22.12
C GLN A 89 -19.81 9.88 22.31
N ASP A 90 -20.47 10.30 21.23
CA ASP A 90 -21.74 11.04 21.32
C ASP A 90 -22.87 10.15 21.90
N ASP A 91 -22.95 8.87 21.51
CA ASP A 91 -23.96 7.93 22.06
C ASP A 91 -23.67 7.50 23.51
N ALA A 92 -22.39 7.57 23.94
CA ALA A 92 -22.00 7.33 25.32
C ALA A 92 -22.18 8.57 26.22
N GLY A 93 -22.09 9.78 25.67
CA GLY A 93 -22.29 11.05 26.40
C GLY A 93 -23.76 11.35 26.72
N ASP A 94 -24.71 10.81 25.94
CA ASP A 94 -26.15 10.89 26.25
C ASP A 94 -26.59 9.85 27.30
N LYS A 95 -25.72 8.90 27.65
CA LYS A 95 -25.94 7.92 28.72
C LYS A 95 -25.31 8.36 30.04
N GLU A 96 -25.54 9.59 30.47
CA GLU A 96 -25.65 9.87 31.90
C GLU A 96 -27.12 9.70 32.31
N PRO A 97 -27.50 8.60 32.99
CA PRO A 97 -28.81 8.50 33.59
C PRO A 97 -28.85 9.44 34.80
N GLY A 98 -29.17 10.71 34.55
CA GLY A 98 -29.82 11.55 35.53
C GLY A 98 -31.24 11.02 35.77
N THR A 99 -31.38 9.89 36.47
CA THR A 99 -32.55 9.49 37.27
C THR A 99 -32.14 8.26 38.08
N GLU A 100 -31.29 8.44 39.10
CA GLU A 100 -31.38 7.56 40.27
C GLU A 100 -32.60 8.04 41.07
N GLU A 101 -33.50 7.09 41.28
CA GLU A 101 -34.89 7.26 41.68
C GLU A 101 -35.09 7.85 43.08
N ARG A 102 -36.23 8.55 43.21
CA ARG A 102 -37.08 8.75 44.41
C ARG A 102 -36.71 9.83 45.44
#